data_AF-A0A523VA67-F1
#
_entry.id   AF-A0A523VA67-F1
#
_cell.length_a   1.000
_cell.length_b   1.000
_cell.length_c   1.000
_cell.angle_alpha   90.00
_cell.angle_beta   90.00
_cell.angle_gamma   90.00
#
_symmetry.space_group_name_H-M   'P 1'
#
loop_
_entity.id
_entity.type
_entity.pdbx_description
1 polymer ?
#
loop_
_entity_poly.entity_id
_entity_poly.type
_entity_poly.pdbx_seq_one_letter_code
_entity_poly.pdbx_strand_id
1 'polypeptide(L)' 'MVANGTKIKVKDYGFYYGSNKVLGGISMEIPENTITALIGPS' A
#
# COMPACT_ATOMS: atom_id res chain seq x y z
N MET A 1 15.53 -2.15 20.88
CA MET A 1 15.01 -1.72 19.57
C MET A 1 13.77 -2.56 19.29
N VAL A 2 12.57 -1.99 19.38
CA VAL A 2 11.34 -2.74 19.12
C VAL A 2 11.11 -2.67 17.61
N ALA A 3 11.39 -3.76 16.90
CA ALA A 3 11.00 -3.87 15.50
C ALA A 3 9.49 -4.13 15.49
N ASN A 4 8.69 -3.08 15.33
CA ASN A 4 7.26 -3.22 15.08
C ASN A 4 7.10 -3.90 13.73
N GLY A 5 6.83 -5.21 13.75
CA GLY A 5 6.74 -6.01 12.53
C GLY A 5 5.71 -5.46 11.56
N THR A 6 5.95 -5.65 10.26
CA THR A 6 4.98 -5.32 9.21
C THR A 6 3.70 -6.12 9.44
N LYS A 7 2.58 -5.43 9.74
CA LYS A 7 1.26 -6.06 9.92
C LYS A 7 0.54 -6.26 8.59
N ILE A 8 0.67 -5.29 7.68
CA ILE A 8 0.04 -5.34 6.37
C ILE A 8 1.12 -5.18 5.32
N LYS A 9 1.21 -6.15 4.40
CA LYS A 9 2.13 -6.11 3.27
C LYS A 9 1.34 -6.19 1.99
N VAL A 10 1.41 -5.13 1.20
CA VAL A 10 0.88 -5.05 -0.15
C VAL A 10 2.04 -5.33 -1.10
N LYS A 11 1.88 -6.25 -2.04
CA LYS A 11 2.91 -6.58 -3.02
C LYS A 11 2.30 -6.62 -4.42
N ASP A 12 2.92 -5.89 -5.33
CA ASP A 12 2.59 -5.84 -6.76
C ASP A 12 1.10 -5.62 -7.03
N TYR A 13 0.45 -4.81 -6.20
CA TYR A 13 -0.97 -4.56 -6.31
C TYR A 13 -1.29 -3.75 -7.56
N GLY A 14 -2.23 -4.25 -8.35
CA GLY A 14 -2.78 -3.60 -9.52
C GLY A 14 -4.28 -3.44 -9.38
N PHE A 15 -4.79 -2.28 -9.76
CA PHE A 15 -6.21 -1.97 -9.73
C PHE A 15 -6.65 -1.41 -11.09
N TYR A 16 -7.81 -1.86 -11.57
CA TYR A 16 -8.32 -1.54 -12.90
C TYR A 16 -9.79 -1.10 -12.79
N TYR A 17 -10.13 -0.01 -13.47
CA TYR A 17 -11.52 0.36 -13.74
C TYR A 17 -11.86 -0.08 -15.16
N GLY A 18 -12.56 -1.23 -15.29
CA GLY A 18 -12.81 -1.86 -16.59
C GLY A 18 -11.50 -2.28 -17.26
N SER A 19 -11.26 -1.77 -18.47
CA SER A 19 -10.02 -2.02 -19.22
C SER A 19 -8.85 -1.12 -18.81
N ASN A 20 -9.09 -0.07 -18.02
CA ASN A 20 -8.08 0.92 -17.67
C ASN A 20 -7.36 0.55 -16.38
N LYS A 21 -6.04 0.40 -16.43
CA LYS A 21 -5.19 0.22 -15.26
C LYS A 21 -5.01 1.56 -14.54
N VAL A 22 -5.49 1.64 -13.31
CA VAL A 22 -5.53 2.88 -12.52
C VAL A 22 -4.48 2.87 -11.42
N LEU A 23 -4.22 1.70 -10.82
CA LEU A 23 -3.06 1.49 -9.95
C LEU A 23 -2.26 0.32 -10.50
N GLY A 24 -0.94 0.45 -10.52
CA GLY A 24 -0.06 -0.60 -11.00
C GLY A 24 1.22 -0.67 -10.20
N GLY A 25 1.54 -1.87 -9.72
CA GLY A 25 2.81 -2.14 -9.05
C GLY A 25 2.92 -1.49 -7.67
N ILE A 26 1.81 -1.31 -6.98
CA ILE A 26 1.84 -0.75 -5.62
C ILE A 26 2.35 -1.84 -4.66
N SER A 27 3.50 -1.58 -4.07
CA SER A 27 4.09 -2.41 -3.01
C SER A 27 4.33 -1.52 -1.78
N MET A 28 3.80 -1.93 -0.63
CA MET A 28 3.84 -1.12 0.59
C MET A 28 3.81 -2.01 1.83
N GLU A 29 4.47 -1.56 2.89
CA GLU A 29 4.47 -2.22 4.18
C GLU A 29 3.93 -1.25 5.24
N ILE A 30 2.91 -1.69 5.97
CA ILE A 30 2.31 -0.94 7.08
C ILE A 30 2.74 -1.63 8.38
N PRO A 31 3.61 -1.00 9.18
CA PRO A 31 4.09 -1.54 10.43
C PRO A 31 3.02 -1.48 11.52
N GLU A 32 3.18 -2.34 12.54
CA GLU A 32 2.30 -2.35 13.71
C GLU A 32 2.31 -0.99 14.44
N ASN A 33 1.15 -0.61 15.00
CA ASN A 33 0.95 0.61 15.79
C ASN A 33 1.38 1.90 15.09
N THR A 34 1.28 1.94 13.75
CA THR A 34 1.68 3.09 12.94
C THR A 34 0.49 3.62 12.13
N ILE A 35 0.32 4.94 12.13
CA ILE A 35 -0.65 5.62 11.28
C ILE A 35 -0.01 5.86 9.92
N THR A 36 -0.57 5.26 8.87
CA THR A 36 -0.13 5.45 7.48
C THR A 36 -1.20 6.18 6.70
N ALA A 37 -0.88 7.38 6.20
CA ALA A 37 -1.76 8.15 5.32
C ALA A 37 -1.38 7.90 3.85
N LEU A 38 -2.39 7.69 3.01
CA LEU A 38 -2.25 7.61 1.56
C LEU A 38 -2.72 8.93 0.95
N ILE A 39 -1.83 9.62 0.24
CA ILE A 39 -2.10 10.90 -0.40
C ILE A 39 -1.80 10.80 -1.90
N GLY A 40 -2.63 11.45 -2.71
CA GLY A 40 -2.47 11.48 -4.16
C GLY A 40 -3.16 12.72 -4.75
N PRO A 41 -2.74 13.16 -5.95
CA PRO A 41 -3.44 14.21 -6.70
C PRO A 41 -4.88 13.77 -7.04
N SER A 42 -5.79 14.74 -7.18
CA SER A 42 -7.16 14.51 -7.66
C SER A 42 -7.20 14.13 -9.13
#